data_AF-A0A2V6M7B6-F1
#
_entry.id   AF-A0A2V6M7B6-F1
#
_cell.length_a   1.000
_cell.length_b   1.000
_cell.length_c   1.000
_cell.angle_alpha   90.00
_cell.angle_beta   90.00
_cell.angle_gamma   90.00
#
_symmetry.space_group_name_H-M   'P 1'
#
loop_
_entity.id
_entity.type
_entity.pdbx_description
1 polymer ?
#
loop_
_entity_poly.entity_id
_entity_poly.type
_entity_poly.pdbx_seq_one_letter_code
_entity_poly.pdbx_strand_id
1 'polypeptide(L)'
;MKPAIATASLRKIPSVDKVVGEIGGCDLPRRVVVDVVRHELGLLRAEKNIPNFSGVMSRIRAVIDPLQLAKIQPVINGTGIVIHTNFGRAPLAPAVIESLTAIAANYTNLEYDLASGERGHRATYLEHNLALVCGAEATTVVNNCAAALILILRHFTAKKKEVVISRGELIQIGGGFRIPEILEASGAKLREIGTTNKTSIKDYARALGPDTALILKVHRSNFFMGGFVESPSTEDLAKLARIKRIPFVEDLGSGALVATEKVGAMEHEPTPNETLRSGVDLVCFSADKLFGGPQAGIIAGKRRHIAALKREPFFRALRCDKLIVSALQATVDLYLADKSRELPALAMLEVTADQLRVRAEALLAQIRDLPLRSSIGEGKAQV
;
A
#
# COMPACT_ATOMS: atom_id res chain seq x y z
N MET A 1 -48.17 24.71 -46.63
CA MET A 1 -47.66 23.43 -46.08
C MET A 1 -46.71 23.74 -44.94
N LYS A 2 -47.06 23.40 -43.70
CA LYS A 2 -46.14 23.42 -42.55
C LYS A 2 -45.48 22.04 -42.45
N PRO A 3 -44.17 21.93 -42.14
CA PRO A 3 -43.54 20.63 -42.00
C PRO A 3 -44.03 19.99 -40.69
N ALA A 4 -44.59 18.79 -40.80
CA ALA A 4 -44.89 17.96 -39.65
C ALA A 4 -43.57 17.52 -39.02
N ILE A 5 -43.22 18.13 -37.89
CA ILE A 5 -42.15 17.62 -37.02
C ILE A 5 -42.67 16.29 -36.49
N ALA A 6 -42.14 15.18 -37.01
CA ALA A 6 -42.46 13.85 -36.56
C ALA A 6 -42.15 13.75 -35.06
N THR A 7 -43.19 13.70 -34.23
CA THR A 7 -43.07 13.29 -32.84
C THR A 7 -42.63 11.83 -32.83
N ALA A 8 -41.33 11.61 -32.67
CA ALA A 8 -40.77 10.27 -32.50
C ALA A 8 -41.57 9.55 -31.41
N SER A 9 -42.26 8.47 -31.81
CA SER A 9 -43.23 7.82 -30.93
C SER A 9 -42.51 7.22 -29.73
N LEU A 10 -42.68 7.82 -28.55
CA LEU A 10 -42.17 7.34 -27.27
C LEU A 10 -42.61 5.90 -26.94
N ARG A 11 -43.62 5.37 -27.65
CA ARG A 11 -44.05 3.96 -27.60
C ARG A 11 -43.01 2.97 -28.17
N LYS A 12 -41.99 3.45 -28.90
CA LYS A 12 -40.91 2.61 -29.43
C LYS A 12 -39.89 2.20 -28.36
N ILE A 13 -39.93 2.81 -27.17
CA ILE A 13 -39.03 2.47 -26.07
C ILE A 13 -39.46 1.12 -25.49
N PRO A 14 -38.58 0.11 -25.45
CA PRO A 14 -38.92 -1.20 -24.90
C PRO A 14 -39.21 -1.12 -23.39
N SER A 15 -39.97 -2.08 -22.87
CA SER A 15 -40.15 -2.20 -21.42
C SER A 15 -38.83 -2.59 -20.75
N VAL A 16 -38.67 -2.19 -19.49
CA VAL A 16 -37.51 -2.57 -18.68
C VAL A 16 -37.37 -4.09 -18.63
N ASP A 17 -38.46 -4.82 -18.41
CA ASP A 17 -38.43 -6.29 -18.32
C ASP A 17 -38.01 -6.93 -19.64
N LYS A 18 -38.43 -6.38 -20.79
CA LYS A 18 -38.00 -6.87 -22.10
C LYS A 18 -36.49 -6.70 -22.29
N VAL A 19 -35.95 -5.52 -21.95
CA VAL A 19 -34.52 -5.27 -22.06
C VAL A 19 -33.72 -6.15 -21.10
N VAL A 20 -34.15 -6.26 -19.84
CA VAL A 20 -33.50 -7.09 -18.82
C VAL A 20 -33.50 -8.56 -19.23
N GLY A 21 -34.60 -9.06 -19.81
CA GLY A 21 -34.67 -10.43 -20.32
C GLY A 21 -33.70 -10.71 -21.49
N GLU A 22 -33.41 -9.70 -22.30
CA GLU A 22 -32.60 -9.82 -23.53
C GLU A 22 -31.12 -9.47 -23.33
N ILE A 23 -30.73 -8.87 -22.19
CA ILE A 23 -29.34 -8.48 -21.96
C ILE A 23 -28.42 -9.71 -22.03
N GLY A 24 -28.82 -10.82 -21.38
CA GLY A 24 -28.08 -12.09 -21.36
C GLY A 24 -26.65 -11.95 -20.82
N GLY A 25 -26.01 -13.04 -20.40
CA GLY A 25 -24.55 -13.06 -20.14
C GLY A 25 -23.97 -12.03 -19.16
N CYS A 26 -24.81 -11.40 -18.33
CA CYS A 26 -24.39 -10.36 -17.39
C CYS A 26 -24.25 -10.94 -15.98
N ASP A 27 -23.04 -10.85 -15.41
CA ASP A 27 -22.71 -11.32 -14.05
C ASP A 27 -22.99 -10.24 -12.98
N LEU A 28 -23.88 -9.30 -13.30
CA LEU A 28 -24.36 -8.29 -12.36
C LEU A 28 -25.66 -8.74 -11.71
N PRO A 29 -25.87 -8.45 -10.40
CA PRO A 29 -27.14 -8.70 -9.76
C PRO A 29 -28.29 -8.03 -10.52
N ARG A 30 -29.42 -8.73 -10.69
CA ARG A 30 -30.58 -8.24 -11.46
C ARG A 30 -31.01 -6.82 -11.09
N ARG A 31 -30.92 -6.44 -9.81
CA ARG A 31 -31.26 -5.09 -9.34
C ARG A 31 -30.37 -4.01 -9.96
N VAL A 32 -29.08 -4.27 -10.12
CA VAL A 32 -28.12 -3.35 -10.78
C VAL A 32 -28.46 -3.22 -12.26
N VAL A 33 -28.73 -4.34 -12.94
CA VAL A 33 -29.12 -4.34 -14.35
C VAL A 33 -30.41 -3.54 -14.57
N VAL A 34 -31.42 -3.76 -13.74
CA VAL A 34 -32.69 -3.02 -13.79
C VAL A 34 -32.48 -1.52 -13.59
N ASP A 35 -31.59 -1.11 -12.68
CA ASP A 35 -31.29 0.29 -12.41
C ASP A 35 -30.65 0.98 -13.63
N VAL A 36 -29.61 0.35 -14.21
CA VAL A 36 -28.96 0.85 -15.43
C VAL A 36 -29.95 0.94 -16.59
N VAL A 37 -30.76 -0.10 -16.81
CA VAL A 37 -31.78 -0.11 -17.86
C VAL A 37 -32.80 1.02 -17.65
N ARG A 38 -33.28 1.20 -16.42
CA ARG A 38 -34.23 2.30 -16.10
C ARG A 38 -33.61 3.66 -16.37
N HIS A 39 -32.35 3.86 -16.00
CA HIS A 39 -31.62 5.09 -16.24
C HIS A 39 -31.49 5.38 -17.75
N GLU A 40 -30.96 4.43 -18.52
CA GLU A 40 -30.74 4.59 -19.96
C GLU A 40 -32.04 4.76 -20.76
N LEU A 41 -33.09 4.01 -20.42
CA LEU A 41 -34.40 4.22 -21.02
C LEU A 41 -35.00 5.58 -20.62
N GLY A 42 -34.66 6.12 -19.45
CA GLY A 42 -34.99 7.48 -19.03
C GLY A 42 -34.29 8.55 -19.88
N LEU A 43 -32.99 8.38 -20.15
CA LEU A 43 -32.24 9.27 -21.04
C LEU A 43 -32.80 9.26 -22.47
N LEU A 44 -33.09 8.08 -23.01
CA LEU A 44 -33.72 7.93 -24.33
C LEU A 44 -35.10 8.62 -24.42
N ARG A 45 -35.89 8.61 -23.34
CA ARG A 45 -37.16 9.36 -23.27
C ARG A 45 -36.92 10.87 -23.39
N ALA A 46 -35.89 11.38 -22.73
CA ALA A 46 -35.55 12.81 -22.73
C ALA A 46 -35.00 13.28 -24.08
N GLU A 47 -34.15 12.47 -24.72
CA GLU A 47 -33.52 12.77 -26.02
C GLU A 47 -34.51 12.77 -27.19
N LYS A 48 -35.68 12.12 -27.03
CA LYS A 48 -36.73 11.96 -28.06
C LYS A 48 -36.26 11.29 -29.36
N ASN A 49 -35.01 10.86 -29.46
CA ASN A 49 -34.48 10.06 -30.56
C ASN A 49 -34.34 8.61 -30.08
N ILE A 50 -35.29 7.76 -30.48
CA ILE A 50 -35.36 6.38 -29.99
C ILE A 50 -34.77 5.47 -31.07
N PRO A 51 -33.59 4.86 -30.83
CA PRO A 51 -33.03 3.89 -31.76
C PRO A 51 -33.91 2.64 -31.84
N ASN A 52 -33.66 1.79 -32.83
CA ASN A 52 -34.29 0.48 -32.86
C ASN A 52 -33.87 -0.36 -31.63
N PHE A 53 -34.56 -1.48 -31.39
CA PHE A 53 -34.28 -2.31 -30.22
C PHE A 53 -32.80 -2.72 -30.12
N SER A 54 -32.17 -3.07 -31.24
CA SER A 54 -30.73 -3.37 -31.27
C SER A 54 -29.87 -2.20 -30.80
N GLY A 55 -30.19 -0.97 -31.20
CA GLY A 55 -29.46 0.22 -30.75
C GLY A 55 -29.68 0.55 -29.27
N VAL A 56 -30.88 0.28 -28.74
CA VAL A 56 -31.14 0.35 -27.29
C VAL A 56 -30.28 -0.67 -26.54
N MET A 57 -30.23 -1.91 -27.03
CA MET A 57 -29.39 -2.96 -26.44
C MET A 57 -27.91 -2.62 -26.49
N SER A 58 -27.40 -2.11 -27.63
CA SER A 58 -26.00 -1.69 -27.75
C SER A 58 -25.66 -0.55 -26.80
N ARG A 59 -26.54 0.45 -26.66
CA ARG A 59 -26.34 1.56 -25.72
C ARG A 59 -26.28 1.07 -24.27
N ILE A 60 -27.20 0.19 -23.90
CA ILE A 60 -27.25 -0.36 -22.55
C ILE A 60 -26.04 -1.25 -22.26
N ARG A 61 -25.62 -2.08 -23.22
CA ARG A 61 -24.38 -2.88 -23.11
C ARG A 61 -23.14 -1.99 -22.98
N ALA A 62 -23.08 -0.88 -23.71
CA ALA A 62 -21.99 0.08 -23.58
C ALA A 62 -21.85 0.68 -22.16
N VAL A 63 -22.89 0.59 -21.32
CA VAL A 63 -22.84 0.99 -19.90
C VAL A 63 -22.65 -0.22 -18.97
N ILE A 64 -23.30 -1.34 -19.26
CA ILE A 64 -23.21 -2.57 -18.45
C ILE A 64 -21.82 -3.20 -18.52
N ASP A 65 -21.21 -3.29 -19.70
CA ASP A 65 -19.95 -4.01 -19.87
C ASP A 65 -18.81 -3.33 -19.08
N PRO A 66 -18.62 -1.98 -19.13
CA PRO A 66 -17.65 -1.30 -18.26
C PRO A 66 -17.97 -1.44 -16.77
N LEU A 67 -19.25 -1.42 -16.39
CA LEU A 67 -19.66 -1.59 -14.99
C LEU A 67 -19.31 -2.99 -14.46
N GLN A 68 -19.47 -4.02 -15.30
CA GLN A 68 -19.06 -5.38 -14.96
C GLN A 68 -17.54 -5.48 -14.80
N LEU A 69 -16.77 -4.84 -15.67
CA LEU A 69 -15.31 -4.78 -15.57
C LEU A 69 -14.81 -3.95 -14.38
N ALA A 70 -15.63 -3.06 -13.82
CA ALA A 70 -15.29 -2.27 -12.64
C ALA A 70 -15.32 -3.08 -11.33
N LYS A 71 -15.82 -4.33 -11.33
CA LYS A 71 -15.71 -5.25 -10.18
C LYS A 71 -14.24 -5.53 -9.87
N ILE A 72 -13.85 -5.45 -8.60
CA ILE A 72 -12.54 -5.92 -8.15
C ILE A 72 -12.46 -7.42 -8.44
N GLN A 73 -11.43 -7.83 -9.18
CA GLN A 73 -11.22 -9.20 -9.62
C GLN A 73 -9.72 -9.49 -9.76
N PRO A 74 -9.30 -10.77 -9.74
CA PRO A 74 -7.93 -11.13 -10.05
C PRO A 74 -7.52 -10.67 -11.46
N VAL A 75 -6.27 -10.24 -11.59
CA VAL A 75 -5.66 -9.84 -12.87
C VAL A 75 -4.37 -10.61 -13.10
N ILE A 76 -4.04 -10.86 -14.36
CA ILE A 76 -2.73 -11.42 -14.74
C ILE A 76 -1.74 -10.26 -14.85
N ASN A 77 -0.74 -10.24 -13.96
CA ASN A 77 0.33 -9.24 -14.02
C ASN A 77 1.37 -9.64 -15.07
N GLY A 78 1.29 -9.03 -16.26
CA GLY A 78 2.27 -9.17 -17.34
C GLY A 78 3.31 -8.04 -17.44
N THR A 79 3.41 -7.15 -16.43
CA THR A 79 4.27 -5.96 -16.52
C THR A 79 5.70 -6.19 -16.03
N GLY A 80 5.94 -7.27 -15.29
CA GLY A 80 7.22 -7.54 -14.62
C GLY A 80 7.45 -6.72 -13.34
N ILE A 81 6.50 -5.86 -12.95
CA ILE A 81 6.57 -5.10 -11.70
C ILE A 81 6.04 -5.98 -10.56
N VAL A 82 6.92 -6.39 -9.63
CA VAL A 82 6.55 -7.25 -8.48
C VAL A 82 5.68 -6.49 -7.47
N ILE A 83 6.15 -5.33 -6.98
CA ILE A 83 5.37 -4.48 -6.07
C ILE A 83 4.54 -3.48 -6.87
N HIS A 84 3.47 -3.98 -7.50
CA HIS A 84 2.65 -3.18 -8.41
C HIS A 84 1.55 -2.43 -7.64
N THR A 85 1.69 -1.11 -7.49
CA THR A 85 0.73 -0.28 -6.73
C THR A 85 -0.71 -0.38 -7.26
N ASN A 86 -0.91 -0.35 -8.57
CA ASN A 86 -2.27 -0.46 -9.17
C ASN A 86 -2.88 -1.87 -9.06
N PHE A 87 -2.08 -2.92 -8.91
CA PHE A 87 -2.57 -4.31 -8.80
C PHE A 87 -2.59 -4.84 -7.36
N GLY A 88 -2.46 -3.96 -6.37
CA GLY A 88 -2.59 -4.32 -4.96
C GLY A 88 -1.29 -4.73 -4.26
N ARG A 89 -0.13 -4.40 -4.83
CA ARG A 89 1.22 -4.63 -4.25
C ARG A 89 1.54 -6.12 -4.04
N ALA A 90 2.05 -6.50 -2.86
CA ALA A 90 2.50 -7.86 -2.58
C ALA A 90 1.33 -8.87 -2.50
N PRO A 91 1.34 -9.94 -3.31
CA PRO A 91 0.44 -11.07 -3.10
C PRO A 91 0.77 -11.80 -1.79
N LEU A 92 -0.25 -12.40 -1.15
CA LEU A 92 -0.10 -13.13 0.11
C LEU A 92 0.29 -14.60 -0.12
N ALA A 93 1.12 -15.15 0.77
CA ALA A 93 1.49 -16.56 0.75
C ALA A 93 0.28 -17.49 1.02
N PRO A 94 0.27 -18.74 0.50
CA PRO A 94 -0.80 -19.70 0.75
C PRO A 94 -1.11 -19.90 2.24
N ALA A 95 -0.08 -20.04 3.09
CA ALA A 95 -0.24 -20.16 4.54
C ALA A 95 -0.95 -18.94 5.17
N VAL A 96 -0.75 -17.75 4.62
CA VAL A 96 -1.44 -16.51 5.05
C VAL A 96 -2.91 -16.55 4.65
N ILE A 97 -3.22 -17.02 3.43
CA ILE A 97 -4.59 -17.20 2.96
C ILE A 97 -5.34 -18.23 3.80
N GLU A 98 -4.72 -19.37 4.09
CA GLU A 98 -5.30 -20.41 4.95
C GLU A 98 -5.65 -19.87 6.34
N SER A 99 -4.73 -19.12 6.94
CA SER A 99 -4.95 -18.43 8.22
C SER A 99 -6.14 -17.46 8.13
N LEU A 100 -6.18 -16.63 7.08
CA LEU A 100 -7.29 -15.70 6.85
C LEU A 100 -8.64 -16.41 6.72
N THR A 101 -8.71 -17.52 5.98
CA THR A 101 -9.94 -18.30 5.83
C THR A 101 -10.42 -18.83 7.18
N ALA A 102 -9.52 -19.41 7.98
CA ALA A 102 -9.87 -19.95 9.30
C ALA A 102 -10.35 -18.85 10.27
N ILE A 103 -9.67 -17.71 10.31
CA ILE A 103 -9.97 -16.57 11.18
C ILE A 103 -11.23 -15.82 10.76
N ALA A 104 -11.44 -15.65 9.46
CA ALA A 104 -12.62 -14.94 8.95
C ALA A 104 -13.91 -15.72 9.21
N ALA A 105 -13.86 -17.05 9.11
CA ALA A 105 -15.01 -17.93 9.28
C ALA A 105 -15.46 -18.12 10.73
N ASN A 106 -14.67 -17.69 11.72
CA ASN A 106 -14.89 -18.04 13.13
C ASN A 106 -14.84 -16.82 14.09
N TYR A 107 -15.32 -17.06 15.31
CA TYR A 107 -14.95 -16.24 16.47
C TYR A 107 -13.49 -16.49 16.83
N THR A 108 -12.84 -15.47 17.39
CA THR A 108 -11.38 -15.46 17.60
C THR A 108 -11.06 -14.88 18.95
N ASN A 109 -9.91 -15.24 19.52
CA ASN A 109 -9.37 -14.64 20.75
C ASN A 109 -8.75 -13.24 20.53
N LEU A 110 -9.22 -12.51 19.51
CA LEU A 110 -8.65 -11.24 19.06
C LEU A 110 -8.50 -10.21 20.18
N GLU A 111 -9.40 -10.14 21.16
CA GLU A 111 -9.26 -9.26 22.34
C GLU A 111 -9.59 -10.03 23.62
N TYR A 112 -9.26 -11.33 23.64
CA TYR A 112 -9.61 -12.24 24.73
C TYR A 112 -8.40 -13.09 25.10
N ASP A 113 -8.03 -13.08 26.37
CA ASP A 113 -6.94 -13.88 26.88
C ASP A 113 -7.47 -15.26 27.29
N LEU A 114 -7.00 -16.30 26.60
CA LEU A 114 -7.46 -17.67 26.85
C LEU A 114 -6.92 -18.27 28.16
N ALA A 115 -5.82 -17.74 28.70
CA ALA A 115 -5.25 -18.21 29.96
C ALA A 115 -6.00 -17.62 31.16
N SER A 116 -6.39 -16.35 31.10
CA SER A 116 -7.14 -15.71 32.20
C SER A 116 -8.66 -15.80 32.04
N GLY A 117 -9.17 -15.98 30.83
CA GLY A 117 -10.61 -15.91 30.55
C GLY A 117 -11.17 -14.48 30.54
N GLU A 118 -10.31 -13.47 30.44
CA GLU A 118 -10.69 -12.06 30.50
C GLU A 118 -10.38 -11.29 29.20
N ARG A 119 -10.77 -10.01 29.15
CA ARG A 119 -10.44 -9.12 28.03
C ARG A 119 -8.93 -8.92 27.93
N GLY A 120 -8.38 -9.28 26.78
CA GLY A 120 -6.96 -9.17 26.46
C GLY A 120 -6.61 -8.00 25.54
N HIS A 121 -5.30 -7.86 25.27
CA HIS A 121 -4.77 -6.95 24.27
C HIS A 121 -4.79 -7.59 22.87
N ARG A 122 -5.02 -6.76 21.84
CA ARG A 122 -5.40 -7.27 20.52
C ARG A 122 -4.35 -8.11 19.79
N ALA A 123 -3.11 -7.66 19.85
CA ALA A 123 -2.05 -8.07 18.94
C ALA A 123 -0.79 -8.49 19.71
N THR A 124 -0.93 -8.95 20.95
CA THR A 124 0.22 -9.22 21.84
C THR A 124 1.24 -10.18 21.20
N TYR A 125 0.77 -11.28 20.61
CA TYR A 125 1.63 -12.25 19.93
C TYR A 125 2.31 -11.65 18.70
N LEU A 126 1.54 -11.00 17.83
CA LEU A 126 2.06 -10.32 16.64
C LEU A 126 3.11 -9.26 16.99
N GLU A 127 2.83 -8.38 17.96
CA GLU A 127 3.74 -7.29 18.36
C GLU A 127 5.04 -7.83 18.98
N HIS A 128 4.96 -8.94 19.73
CA HIS A 128 6.13 -9.63 20.26
C HIS A 128 7.00 -10.18 19.13
N ASN A 129 6.40 -10.96 18.22
CA ASN A 129 7.12 -11.58 17.11
C ASN A 129 7.68 -10.56 16.12
N LEU A 130 6.94 -9.49 15.83
CA LEU A 130 7.44 -8.36 15.02
C LEU A 130 8.65 -7.69 15.67
N ALA A 131 8.69 -7.56 17.00
CA ALA A 131 9.83 -6.98 17.69
C ALA A 131 11.09 -7.84 17.53
N LEU A 132 10.95 -9.16 17.56
CA LEU A 132 12.04 -10.09 17.29
C LEU A 132 12.57 -9.93 15.86
N VAL A 133 11.68 -9.95 14.86
CA VAL A 133 12.06 -9.82 13.45
C VAL A 133 12.69 -8.45 13.15
N CYS A 134 12.19 -7.37 13.75
CA CYS A 134 12.74 -6.03 13.55
C CYS A 134 13.98 -5.73 14.38
N GLY A 135 14.38 -6.59 15.33
CA GLY A 135 15.44 -6.27 16.29
C GLY A 135 15.10 -5.10 17.21
N ALA A 136 13.81 -4.90 17.53
CA ALA A 136 13.31 -3.75 18.29
C ALA A 136 12.97 -4.10 19.75
N GLU A 137 12.91 -3.09 20.62
CA GLU A 137 12.48 -3.31 22.02
C GLU A 137 10.96 -3.57 22.14
N ALA A 138 10.19 -2.98 21.22
CA ALA A 138 8.75 -3.18 21.08
C ALA A 138 8.29 -2.76 19.67
N THR A 139 7.11 -3.23 19.28
CA THR A 139 6.44 -2.82 18.03
C THR A 139 4.96 -2.55 18.25
N THR A 140 4.35 -1.87 17.28
CA THR A 140 2.90 -1.78 17.14
C THR A 140 2.53 -1.71 15.65
N VAL A 141 1.27 -1.94 15.33
CA VAL A 141 0.75 -1.93 13.96
C VAL A 141 -0.47 -1.04 13.84
N VAL A 142 -0.56 -0.34 12.72
CA VAL A 142 -1.67 0.53 12.33
C VAL A 142 -2.03 0.31 10.85
N ASN A 143 -3.12 0.92 10.39
CA ASN A 143 -3.74 0.66 9.08
C ASN A 143 -2.77 0.66 7.88
N ASN A 144 -1.83 1.61 7.82
CA ASN A 144 -0.81 1.70 6.78
C ASN A 144 0.37 2.60 7.25
N CYS A 145 1.46 2.67 6.49
CA CYS A 145 2.63 3.49 6.88
C CYS A 145 2.28 4.99 7.00
N ALA A 146 1.35 5.49 6.19
CA ALA A 146 0.84 6.86 6.31
C ALA A 146 0.21 7.12 7.69
N ALA A 147 -0.63 6.20 8.16
CA ALA A 147 -1.22 6.25 9.50
C ALA A 147 -0.14 6.16 10.59
N ALA A 148 0.91 5.35 10.39
CA ALA A 148 2.03 5.27 11.31
C ALA A 148 2.74 6.61 11.45
N LEU A 149 3.06 7.25 10.33
CA LEU A 149 3.70 8.55 10.31
C LEU A 149 2.81 9.62 10.97
N ILE A 150 1.51 9.69 10.64
CA ILE A 150 0.57 10.62 11.29
C ILE A 150 0.55 10.42 12.81
N LEU A 151 0.47 9.18 13.27
CA LEU A 151 0.42 8.87 14.71
C LEU A 151 1.70 9.32 15.42
N ILE A 152 2.86 9.01 14.85
CA ILE A 152 4.17 9.41 15.37
C ILE A 152 4.25 10.93 15.43
N LEU A 153 3.93 11.60 14.34
CA LEU A 153 3.98 13.06 14.24
C LEU A 153 3.04 13.71 15.24
N ARG A 154 1.77 13.29 15.32
CA ARG A 154 0.80 13.82 16.28
C ARG A 154 1.29 13.69 17.73
N HIS A 155 1.86 12.53 18.08
CA HIS A 155 2.37 12.29 19.42
C HIS A 155 3.52 13.24 19.77
N PHE A 156 4.58 13.27 18.95
CA PHE A 156 5.75 14.09 19.25
C PHE A 156 5.47 15.58 19.09
N THR A 157 4.54 15.96 18.21
CA THR A 157 4.17 17.36 17.98
C THR A 157 3.06 17.89 18.90
N ALA A 158 2.68 17.14 19.93
CA ALA A 158 1.65 17.56 20.87
C ALA A 158 2.03 18.86 21.61
N LYS A 159 3.30 18.99 22.03
CA LYS A 159 3.82 20.14 22.77
C LYS A 159 4.66 21.08 21.92
N LYS A 160 5.61 20.53 21.19
CA LYS A 160 6.50 21.24 20.25
C LYS A 160 5.98 21.03 18.85
N LYS A 161 6.21 21.95 17.92
CA LYS A 161 5.57 21.84 16.59
C LYS A 161 6.53 21.50 15.47
N GLU A 162 7.82 21.82 15.60
CA GLU A 162 8.73 21.76 14.45
C GLU A 162 9.27 20.36 14.20
N VAL A 163 9.13 19.89 12.96
CA VAL A 163 9.71 18.65 12.46
C VAL A 163 10.79 18.99 11.45
N VAL A 164 12.03 18.65 11.76
CA VAL A 164 13.19 18.96 10.91
C VAL A 164 13.42 17.79 9.94
N ILE A 165 13.42 18.09 8.64
CA ILE A 165 13.54 17.11 7.55
C ILE A 165 14.31 17.73 6.36
N SER A 166 15.08 16.91 5.64
CA SER A 166 15.74 17.34 4.40
C SER A 166 14.72 17.69 3.31
N ARG A 167 14.96 18.78 2.57
CA ARG A 167 14.16 19.13 1.38
C ARG A 167 14.16 18.01 0.34
N GLY A 168 15.27 17.28 0.21
CA GLY A 168 15.39 16.13 -0.69
C GLY A 168 14.61 14.88 -0.25
N GLU A 169 13.92 14.94 0.87
CA GLU A 169 13.13 13.84 1.46
C GLU A 169 11.62 14.20 1.51
N LEU A 170 11.22 15.33 0.92
CA LEU A 170 9.81 15.73 0.75
C LEU A 170 9.19 15.08 -0.48
N ILE A 171 8.88 13.79 -0.35
CA ILE A 171 8.54 12.92 -1.49
C ILE A 171 7.03 12.78 -1.67
N GLN A 172 6.62 12.44 -2.91
CA GLN A 172 5.29 11.93 -3.21
C GLN A 172 5.37 10.44 -3.51
N ILE A 173 4.53 9.65 -2.84
CA ILE A 173 4.44 8.19 -3.01
C ILE A 173 3.07 7.85 -3.62
N GLY A 174 3.06 7.10 -4.71
CA GLY A 174 1.83 6.66 -5.37
C GLY A 174 0.94 7.82 -5.84
N GLY A 175 -0.39 7.60 -5.81
CA GLY A 175 -1.40 8.48 -6.41
C GLY A 175 -1.80 9.72 -5.60
N GLY A 176 -1.01 10.15 -4.60
CA GLY A 176 -1.32 11.38 -3.85
C GLY A 176 -0.80 11.49 -2.42
N PHE A 177 -0.04 10.51 -1.91
CA PHE A 177 0.55 10.64 -0.57
C PHE A 177 1.78 11.54 -0.63
N ARG A 178 1.72 12.69 0.02
CA ARG A 178 2.81 13.68 0.07
C ARG A 178 3.25 13.93 1.51
N ILE A 179 4.54 13.80 1.78
CA ILE A 179 5.11 14.03 3.12
C ILE A 179 4.72 15.40 3.69
N PRO A 180 4.79 16.52 2.93
CA PRO A 180 4.36 17.83 3.43
C PRO A 180 2.89 17.87 3.89
N GLU A 181 1.97 17.33 3.09
CA GLU A 181 0.53 17.33 3.38
C GLU A 181 0.21 16.49 4.64
N ILE A 182 0.95 15.41 4.85
CA ILE A 182 0.83 14.54 6.03
C ILE A 182 1.37 15.21 7.29
N LEU A 183 2.49 15.93 7.18
CA LEU A 183 3.03 16.75 8.26
C LEU A 183 2.01 17.81 8.67
N GLU A 184 1.45 18.55 7.72
CA GLU A 184 0.42 19.55 7.98
C GLU A 184 -0.83 18.94 8.63
N ALA A 185 -1.34 17.82 8.10
CA ALA A 185 -2.50 17.12 8.64
C ALA A 185 -2.28 16.59 10.07
N SER A 186 -1.04 16.31 10.45
CA SER A 186 -0.68 15.91 11.82
C SER A 186 -0.67 17.08 12.82
N GLY A 187 -0.73 18.33 12.33
CA GLY A 187 -0.54 19.54 13.14
C GLY A 187 0.94 19.87 13.39
N ALA A 188 1.85 19.25 12.66
CA ALA A 188 3.27 19.57 12.67
C ALA A 188 3.55 20.83 11.85
N LYS A 189 4.58 21.57 12.25
CA LYS A 189 5.17 22.65 11.47
C LYS A 189 6.39 22.09 10.74
N LEU A 190 6.29 21.99 9.43
CA LEU A 190 7.40 21.57 8.57
C LEU A 190 8.57 22.56 8.71
N ARG A 191 9.75 22.05 9.09
CA ARG A 191 11.02 22.79 9.06
C ARG A 191 11.98 22.09 8.11
N GLU A 192 11.78 22.35 6.83
CA GLU A 192 12.64 21.84 5.76
C GLU A 192 14.02 22.51 5.78
N ILE A 193 15.07 21.74 5.46
CA ILE A 193 16.46 22.19 5.46
C ILE A 193 17.23 21.67 4.24
N GLY A 194 18.41 22.25 4.00
CA GLY A 194 19.26 21.89 2.87
C GLY A 194 18.63 22.21 1.52
N THR A 195 19.14 21.56 0.48
CA THR A 195 18.61 21.61 -0.88
C THR A 195 18.09 20.23 -1.30
N THR A 196 17.46 20.16 -2.48
CA THR A 196 16.93 18.91 -3.04
C THR A 196 18.00 17.83 -3.12
N ASN A 197 19.18 18.17 -3.62
CA ASN A 197 20.26 17.21 -3.85
C ASN A 197 21.25 17.11 -2.67
N LYS A 198 21.45 18.17 -1.88
CA LYS A 198 22.45 18.18 -0.80
C LYS A 198 21.85 18.64 0.52
N THR A 199 22.03 17.81 1.55
CA THR A 199 21.78 18.19 2.94
C THR A 199 22.93 17.68 3.79
N SER A 200 23.47 18.54 4.65
CA SER A 200 24.59 18.22 5.53
C SER A 200 24.13 18.10 6.99
N ILE A 201 24.94 17.45 7.83
CA ILE A 201 24.68 17.39 9.28
C ILE A 201 24.66 18.79 9.93
N LYS A 202 25.37 19.76 9.34
CA LYS A 202 25.41 21.15 9.79
C LYS A 202 24.06 21.86 9.57
N ASP A 203 23.35 21.51 8.50
CA ASP A 203 22.02 22.06 8.22
C ASP A 203 21.02 21.61 9.29
N TYR A 204 21.06 20.32 9.67
CA TYR A 204 20.30 19.81 10.81
C TYR A 204 20.70 20.56 12.10
N ALA A 205 21.98 20.59 12.45
CA ALA A 205 22.44 21.19 13.70
C ALA A 205 22.01 22.67 13.87
N ARG A 206 21.96 23.44 12.78
CA ARG A 206 21.50 24.84 12.76
C ARG A 206 19.99 24.97 12.93
N ALA A 207 19.22 24.00 12.46
CA ALA A 207 17.76 24.03 12.51
C ALA A 207 17.17 23.54 13.84
N LEU A 208 17.91 22.75 14.63
CA LEU A 208 17.42 22.24 15.91
C LEU A 208 17.35 23.36 16.96
N GLY A 209 16.18 23.53 17.57
CA GLY A 209 15.90 24.56 18.56
C GLY A 209 14.86 24.15 19.62
N PRO A 210 14.43 25.10 20.48
CA PRO A 210 13.49 24.82 21.57
C PRO A 210 12.17 24.21 21.10
N ASP A 211 11.66 24.64 19.94
CA ASP A 211 10.38 24.20 19.35
C ASP A 211 10.49 22.93 18.49
N THR A 212 11.68 22.33 18.39
CA THR A 212 11.87 21.07 17.64
C THR A 212 11.30 19.89 18.39
N ALA A 213 10.30 19.25 17.78
CA ALA A 213 9.61 18.07 18.26
C ALA A 213 10.35 16.77 17.94
N LEU A 214 10.82 16.62 16.70
CA LEU A 214 11.58 15.46 16.24
C LEU A 214 12.43 15.79 14.99
N ILE A 215 13.43 14.94 14.76
CA ILE A 215 14.13 14.82 13.47
C ILE A 215 13.44 13.70 12.70
N LEU A 216 13.02 13.98 11.47
CA LEU A 216 12.44 12.99 10.56
C LEU A 216 13.40 12.77 9.39
N LYS A 217 13.72 11.51 9.13
CA LYS A 217 14.36 11.06 7.90
C LYS A 217 13.38 10.19 7.10
N VAL A 218 13.27 10.40 5.80
CA VAL A 218 12.40 9.60 4.93
C VAL A 218 13.22 8.96 3.83
N HIS A 219 13.15 7.62 3.73
CA HIS A 219 13.81 6.86 2.69
C HIS A 219 13.13 7.06 1.33
N ARG A 220 13.94 7.22 0.28
CA ARG A 220 13.47 7.50 -1.09
C ARG A 220 13.08 6.20 -1.79
N SER A 221 12.03 5.54 -1.31
CA SER A 221 11.64 4.19 -1.76
C SER A 221 11.07 4.09 -3.19
N ASN A 222 10.81 5.21 -3.88
CA ASN A 222 10.14 5.22 -5.19
C ASN A 222 10.82 6.11 -6.24
N PHE A 223 12.00 6.66 -5.95
CA PHE A 223 12.85 7.34 -6.92
C PHE A 223 14.28 7.41 -6.36
N PHE A 224 15.25 7.62 -7.24
CA PHE A 224 16.63 7.89 -6.85
C PHE A 224 17.10 9.23 -7.42
N MET A 225 18.16 9.79 -6.85
CA MET A 225 18.85 10.95 -7.41
C MET A 225 20.30 10.57 -7.69
N GLY A 226 20.73 10.76 -8.94
CA GLY A 226 22.13 10.60 -9.35
C GLY A 226 22.91 11.92 -9.38
N GLY A 227 24.24 11.84 -9.53
CA GLY A 227 25.12 13.00 -9.65
C GLY A 227 25.57 13.57 -8.30
N PHE A 228 25.52 14.90 -8.15
CA PHE A 228 26.00 15.59 -6.94
C PHE A 228 24.97 15.56 -5.80
N VAL A 229 24.82 14.39 -5.18
CA VAL A 229 23.87 14.14 -4.09
C VAL A 229 24.61 13.92 -2.78
N GLU A 230 24.11 14.51 -1.70
CA GLU A 230 24.64 14.37 -0.35
C GLU A 230 23.49 14.25 0.65
N SER A 231 23.55 13.24 1.52
CA SER A 231 22.63 13.06 2.65
C SER A 231 23.43 12.61 3.86
N PRO A 232 23.16 13.11 5.07
CA PRO A 232 23.86 12.64 6.26
C PRO A 232 23.53 11.18 6.53
N SER A 233 24.51 10.44 7.06
CA SER A 233 24.30 9.07 7.53
C SER A 233 23.28 9.02 8.67
N THR A 234 22.59 7.89 8.81
CA THR A 234 21.67 7.66 9.93
C THR A 234 22.41 7.72 11.26
N GLU A 235 23.65 7.23 11.33
CA GLU A 235 24.49 7.27 12.53
C GLU A 235 24.81 8.71 12.97
N ASP A 236 25.13 9.59 12.02
CA ASP A 236 25.47 10.98 12.36
C ASP A 236 24.24 11.76 12.80
N LEU A 237 23.08 11.49 12.20
CA LEU A 237 21.80 12.03 12.66
C LEU A 237 21.44 11.52 14.06
N ALA A 238 21.61 10.23 14.33
CA ALA A 238 21.37 9.64 15.64
C ALA A 238 22.28 10.24 16.73
N LYS A 239 23.58 10.44 16.42
CA LYS A 239 24.52 11.12 17.32
C LYS A 239 24.05 12.55 17.62
N LEU A 240 23.69 13.32 16.59
CA LEU A 240 23.20 14.69 16.75
C LEU A 240 21.90 14.74 17.57
N ALA A 241 20.95 13.86 17.27
CA ALA A 241 19.68 13.73 17.97
C ALA A 241 19.89 13.47 19.47
N ARG A 242 20.81 12.56 19.80
CA ARG A 242 21.19 12.24 21.19
C ARG A 242 21.82 13.44 21.91
N ILE A 243 22.76 14.14 21.28
CA ILE A 243 23.40 15.34 21.85
C ILE A 243 22.35 16.41 22.14
N LYS A 244 21.40 16.61 21.23
CA LYS A 244 20.34 17.62 21.34
C LYS A 244 19.13 17.16 22.16
N ARG A 245 19.07 15.87 22.53
CA ARG A 245 17.94 15.22 23.23
C ARG A 245 16.61 15.38 22.49
N ILE A 246 16.65 15.19 21.17
CA ILE A 246 15.49 15.27 20.28
C ILE A 246 15.20 13.87 19.74
N PRO A 247 13.94 13.40 19.75
CA PRO A 247 13.57 12.12 19.13
C PRO A 247 13.98 12.05 17.65
N PHE A 248 14.54 10.92 17.24
CA PHE A 248 14.87 10.64 15.84
C PHE A 248 14.02 9.51 15.28
N VAL A 249 13.29 9.80 14.20
CA VAL A 249 12.41 8.87 13.51
C VAL A 249 12.84 8.71 12.07
N GLU A 250 12.83 7.47 11.57
CA GLU A 250 13.08 7.17 10.17
C GLU A 250 11.89 6.41 9.53
N ASP A 251 11.32 6.97 8.46
CA ASP A 251 10.34 6.28 7.62
C ASP A 251 11.09 5.52 6.52
N LEU A 252 11.21 4.20 6.68
CA LEU A 252 11.90 3.34 5.73
C LEU A 252 11.04 3.06 4.50
N GLY A 253 9.73 3.07 4.66
CA GLY A 253 8.77 2.93 3.57
C GLY A 253 8.72 1.56 2.87
N SER A 254 9.85 0.92 2.53
CA SER A 254 9.94 -0.30 1.70
C SER A 254 9.60 -1.58 2.46
N GLY A 255 9.91 -1.62 3.75
CA GLY A 255 9.66 -2.78 4.62
C GLY A 255 10.58 -3.96 4.35
N ALA A 256 11.78 -3.72 3.79
CA ALA A 256 12.78 -4.77 3.62
C ALA A 256 13.21 -5.34 4.98
N LEU A 257 13.16 -6.67 5.11
CA LEU A 257 13.67 -7.41 6.28
C LEU A 257 14.84 -8.34 5.93
N VAL A 258 15.09 -8.52 4.65
CA VAL A 258 16.17 -9.36 4.12
C VAL A 258 17.18 -8.46 3.42
N ALA A 259 18.43 -8.92 3.35
CA ALA A 259 19.49 -8.28 2.59
C ALA A 259 19.13 -8.29 1.09
N THR A 260 18.52 -7.22 0.59
CA THR A 260 17.98 -7.14 -0.78
C THR A 260 19.07 -7.25 -1.83
N GLU A 261 20.31 -6.85 -1.52
CA GLU A 261 21.47 -7.03 -2.39
C GLU A 261 21.83 -8.50 -2.63
N LYS A 262 21.29 -9.42 -1.82
CA LYS A 262 21.41 -10.88 -2.00
C LYS A 262 20.21 -11.50 -2.70
N VAL A 263 19.14 -10.74 -2.90
CA VAL A 263 17.87 -11.17 -3.50
C VAL A 263 17.76 -10.52 -4.87
N GLY A 264 18.15 -11.26 -5.91
CA GLY A 264 18.17 -10.76 -7.28
C GLY A 264 19.25 -9.69 -7.50
N ALA A 265 19.00 -8.76 -8.42
CA ALA A 265 19.93 -7.69 -8.79
C ALA A 265 19.55 -6.33 -8.16
N MET A 266 19.00 -6.35 -6.93
CA MET A 266 18.55 -5.13 -6.25
C MET A 266 19.69 -4.42 -5.53
N GLU A 267 19.56 -3.09 -5.38
CA GLU A 267 20.39 -2.32 -4.45
C GLU A 267 20.01 -2.64 -3.00
N HIS A 268 20.91 -2.29 -2.08
CA HIS A 268 20.67 -2.47 -0.64
C HIS A 268 19.57 -1.53 -0.15
N GLU A 269 18.52 -2.12 0.42
CA GLU A 269 17.42 -1.42 1.09
C GLU A 269 17.62 -1.50 2.62
N PRO A 270 17.49 -0.37 3.33
CA PRO A 270 17.73 -0.35 4.77
C PRO A 270 16.68 -1.17 5.53
N THR A 271 17.14 -2.07 6.40
CA THR A 271 16.26 -2.85 7.26
C THR A 271 15.96 -2.13 8.59
N PRO A 272 14.78 -2.39 9.21
CA PRO A 272 14.47 -1.92 10.56
C PRO A 272 15.56 -2.22 11.59
N ASN A 273 16.19 -3.40 11.51
CA ASN A 273 17.20 -3.82 12.46
C ASN A 273 18.49 -3.00 12.32
N GLU A 274 18.98 -2.81 11.09
CA GLU A 274 20.14 -1.96 10.80
C GLU A 274 19.91 -0.53 11.28
N THR A 275 18.79 0.07 10.88
CA THR A 275 18.43 1.44 11.24
C THR A 275 18.31 1.65 12.75
N LEU A 276 17.65 0.72 13.47
CA LEU A 276 17.54 0.80 14.93
C LEU A 276 18.89 0.65 15.63
N ARG A 277 19.79 -0.20 15.12
CA ARG A 277 21.16 -0.35 15.65
C ARG A 277 22.00 0.92 15.46
N SER A 278 21.77 1.68 14.39
CA SER A 278 22.42 2.97 14.15
C SER A 278 21.98 4.07 15.13
N GLY A 279 20.98 3.82 15.98
CA GLY A 279 20.59 4.69 17.09
C GLY A 279 19.29 5.47 16.88
N VAL A 280 18.47 5.08 15.91
CA VAL A 280 17.13 5.64 15.68
C VAL A 280 16.17 5.26 16.82
N ASP A 281 15.31 6.18 17.26
CA ASP A 281 14.36 5.91 18.34
C ASP A 281 13.14 5.08 17.87
N LEU A 282 12.66 5.37 16.65
CA LEU A 282 11.56 4.68 15.99
C LEU A 282 11.77 4.60 14.48
N VAL A 283 11.39 3.48 13.90
CA VAL A 283 11.22 3.31 12.45
C VAL A 283 9.76 3.00 12.12
N CYS A 284 9.32 3.39 10.92
CA CYS A 284 8.06 2.90 10.35
C CYS A 284 8.20 2.47 8.89
N PHE A 285 7.36 1.53 8.46
CA PHE A 285 7.36 1.01 7.09
C PHE A 285 6.05 0.32 6.71
N SER A 286 5.84 0.13 5.41
CA SER A 286 4.71 -0.62 4.85
C SER A 286 4.93 -2.13 4.90
N ALA A 287 3.92 -2.88 5.34
CA ALA A 287 3.96 -4.34 5.36
C ALA A 287 3.59 -5.00 4.00
N ASP A 288 2.94 -4.28 3.08
CA ASP A 288 2.49 -4.79 1.78
C ASP A 288 3.47 -4.51 0.62
N LYS A 289 4.72 -4.18 0.94
CA LYS A 289 5.81 -4.00 -0.03
C LYS A 289 6.79 -5.16 0.09
N LEU A 290 8.07 -4.89 0.38
CA LEU A 290 9.10 -5.93 0.47
C LEU A 290 8.93 -6.84 1.69
N PHE A 291 8.17 -6.40 2.70
CA PHE A 291 7.77 -7.25 3.82
C PHE A 291 6.87 -8.43 3.37
N GLY A 292 6.14 -8.32 2.25
CA GLY A 292 5.38 -9.43 1.67
C GLY A 292 4.10 -9.82 2.43
N GLY A 293 3.58 -8.92 3.28
CA GLY A 293 2.35 -9.11 4.05
C GLY A 293 1.16 -8.30 3.51
N PRO A 294 0.07 -8.18 4.29
CA PRO A 294 -1.07 -7.35 3.93
C PRO A 294 -0.78 -5.86 4.17
N GLN A 295 -1.70 -4.97 3.77
CA GLN A 295 -1.56 -3.54 4.06
C GLN A 295 -1.52 -3.29 5.57
N ALA A 296 -0.40 -2.76 6.05
CA ALA A 296 -0.24 -2.25 7.41
C ALA A 296 0.93 -1.27 7.47
N GLY A 297 0.91 -0.43 8.51
CA GLY A 297 2.04 0.38 8.94
C GLY A 297 2.62 -0.24 10.21
N ILE A 298 3.84 -0.73 10.12
CA ILE A 298 4.58 -1.26 11.26
C ILE A 298 5.37 -0.12 11.87
N ILE A 299 5.32 0.03 13.20
CA ILE A 299 6.17 0.95 13.97
C ILE A 299 7.02 0.11 14.91
N ALA A 300 8.33 0.27 14.85
CA ALA A 300 9.28 -0.48 15.65
C ALA A 300 10.29 0.44 16.32
N GLY A 301 10.70 0.15 17.55
CA GLY A 301 11.78 0.89 18.21
C GLY A 301 11.72 0.82 19.73
N LYS A 302 11.96 1.95 20.41
CA LYS A 302 12.03 2.00 21.88
C LYS A 302 10.70 1.73 22.55
N ARG A 303 10.70 0.87 23.57
CA ARG A 303 9.47 0.43 24.28
C ARG A 303 8.66 1.58 24.84
N ARG A 304 9.34 2.58 25.40
CA ARG A 304 8.69 3.79 25.97
C ARG A 304 7.89 4.56 24.92
N HIS A 305 8.39 4.65 23.69
CA HIS A 305 7.74 5.41 22.62
C HIS A 305 6.56 4.61 22.07
N ILE A 306 6.73 3.32 21.82
CA ILE A 306 5.62 2.43 21.41
C ILE A 306 4.48 2.44 22.43
N ALA A 307 4.79 2.33 23.73
CA ALA A 307 3.77 2.39 24.78
C ALA A 307 3.04 3.75 24.81
N ALA A 308 3.75 4.86 24.54
CA ALA A 308 3.15 6.19 24.48
C ALA A 308 2.23 6.34 23.25
N LEU A 309 2.67 5.89 22.07
CA LEU A 309 1.86 5.90 20.85
C LEU A 309 0.57 5.08 21.01
N LYS A 310 0.62 3.93 21.68
CA LYS A 310 -0.57 3.10 21.93
C LYS A 310 -1.59 3.74 22.90
N ARG A 311 -1.16 4.71 23.73
CA ARG A 311 -2.03 5.47 24.63
C ARG A 311 -2.69 6.66 23.94
N GLU A 312 -2.21 7.08 22.77
CA GLU A 312 -2.84 8.16 22.00
C GLU A 312 -4.28 7.77 21.62
N PRO A 313 -5.28 8.62 21.90
CA PRO A 313 -6.66 8.34 21.52
C PRO A 313 -6.82 8.06 20.01
N PHE A 314 -5.99 8.70 19.19
CA PHE A 314 -6.01 8.53 17.74
C PHE A 314 -5.56 7.13 17.29
N PHE A 315 -4.79 6.39 18.10
CA PHE A 315 -4.41 5.00 17.83
C PHE A 315 -5.63 4.12 17.57
N ARG A 316 -6.73 4.36 18.31
CA ARG A 316 -7.96 3.58 18.19
C ARG A 316 -8.63 3.70 16.82
N ALA A 317 -8.49 4.86 16.16
CA ALA A 317 -9.02 5.11 14.83
C ALA A 317 -8.15 4.48 13.72
N LEU A 318 -6.85 4.33 13.99
CA LEU A 318 -5.87 3.79 13.05
C LEU A 318 -5.63 2.28 13.22
N ARG A 319 -6.29 1.64 14.17
CA ARG A 319 -6.08 0.24 14.54
C ARG A 319 -6.49 -0.70 13.41
N CYS A 320 -5.62 -1.68 13.10
CA CYS A 320 -5.91 -2.75 12.14
C CYS A 320 -7.12 -3.61 12.57
N ASP A 321 -7.87 -4.09 11.58
CA ASP A 321 -8.92 -5.09 11.80
C ASP A 321 -8.34 -6.50 12.00
N LYS A 322 -9.21 -7.49 12.25
CA LYS A 322 -8.78 -8.86 12.58
C LYS A 322 -8.02 -9.52 11.43
N LEU A 323 -8.43 -9.27 10.18
CA LEU A 323 -7.87 -9.95 9.01
C LEU A 323 -6.42 -9.50 8.80
N ILE A 324 -6.17 -8.19 8.87
CA ILE A 324 -4.82 -7.65 8.76
C ILE A 324 -3.92 -8.14 9.90
N VAL A 325 -4.40 -8.15 11.14
CA VAL A 325 -3.61 -8.66 12.28
C VAL A 325 -3.25 -10.14 12.09
N SER A 326 -4.20 -10.98 11.68
CA SER A 326 -3.96 -12.41 11.48
C SER A 326 -3.08 -12.71 10.27
N ALA A 327 -3.23 -11.95 9.18
CA ALA A 327 -2.36 -12.10 8.02
C ALA A 327 -0.93 -11.66 8.33
N LEU A 328 -0.74 -10.54 9.04
CA LEU A 328 0.59 -10.14 9.51
C LEU A 328 1.21 -11.20 10.42
N GLN A 329 0.43 -11.79 11.32
CA GLN A 329 0.93 -12.84 12.20
C GLN A 329 1.50 -14.00 11.38
N ALA A 330 0.73 -14.54 10.43
CA ALA A 330 1.20 -15.63 9.57
C ALA A 330 2.43 -15.22 8.74
N THR A 331 2.48 -13.99 8.24
CA THR A 331 3.67 -13.47 7.53
C THR A 331 4.90 -13.42 8.44
N VAL A 332 4.76 -12.95 9.67
CA VAL A 332 5.86 -12.86 10.64
C VAL A 332 6.34 -14.25 11.05
N ASP A 333 5.42 -15.20 11.21
CA ASP A 333 5.77 -16.58 11.54
C ASP A 333 6.60 -17.23 10.42
N LEU A 334 6.35 -16.90 9.14
CA LEU A 334 7.21 -17.31 8.03
C LEU A 334 8.63 -16.71 8.13
N TYR A 335 8.77 -15.45 8.54
CA TYR A 335 10.10 -14.86 8.77
C TYR A 335 10.83 -15.56 9.92
N LEU A 336 10.17 -15.79 11.05
CA LEU A 336 10.77 -16.44 12.22
C LEU A 336 11.10 -17.91 12.00
N ALA A 337 10.44 -18.57 11.05
CA ALA A 337 10.71 -19.94 10.65
C ALA A 337 11.74 -20.06 9.52
N ASP A 338 12.44 -18.98 9.15
CA ASP A 338 13.38 -18.93 8.02
C ASP A 338 12.75 -19.34 6.67
N LYS A 339 11.44 -19.08 6.52
CA LYS A 339 10.61 -19.39 5.35
C LYS A 339 10.17 -18.15 4.58
N SER A 340 10.93 -17.06 4.68
CA SER A 340 10.63 -15.80 3.97
C SER A 340 10.56 -15.99 2.44
N ARG A 341 11.25 -17.00 1.89
CA ARG A 341 11.15 -17.40 0.47
C ARG A 341 9.77 -17.92 0.04
N GLU A 342 8.91 -18.30 0.99
CA GLU A 342 7.53 -18.67 0.69
C GLU A 342 6.64 -17.43 0.45
N LEU A 343 7.12 -16.22 0.78
CA LEU A 343 6.43 -14.97 0.50
C LEU A 343 6.50 -14.65 -1.01
N PRO A 344 5.36 -14.49 -1.71
CA PRO A 344 5.35 -14.37 -3.16
C PRO A 344 6.22 -13.24 -3.71
N ALA A 345 6.24 -12.08 -3.06
CA ALA A 345 7.06 -10.95 -3.49
C ALA A 345 8.55 -11.28 -3.47
N LEU A 346 9.05 -11.93 -2.41
CA LEU A 346 10.46 -12.32 -2.29
C LEU A 346 10.79 -13.47 -3.24
N ALA A 347 9.91 -14.47 -3.34
CA ALA A 347 10.07 -15.58 -4.26
C ALA A 347 10.19 -15.11 -5.73
N MET A 348 9.39 -14.12 -6.14
CA MET A 348 9.44 -13.54 -7.48
C MET A 348 10.77 -12.81 -7.75
N LEU A 349 11.34 -12.15 -6.73
CA LEU A 349 12.61 -11.43 -6.85
C LEU A 349 13.84 -12.36 -6.90
N GLU A 350 13.73 -13.57 -6.34
CA GLU A 350 14.79 -14.59 -6.40
C GLU A 350 14.83 -15.36 -7.74
N VAL A 351 13.83 -15.20 -8.61
CA VAL A 351 13.80 -15.90 -9.91
C VAL A 351 14.93 -15.40 -10.81
N THR A 352 15.78 -16.31 -11.26
CA THR A 352 16.92 -16.00 -12.13
C THR A 352 16.49 -15.70 -13.57
N ALA A 353 17.34 -14.97 -14.30
CA ALA A 353 17.11 -14.67 -15.72
C ALA A 353 16.97 -15.95 -16.58
N ASP A 354 17.70 -17.01 -16.26
CA ASP A 354 17.61 -18.30 -16.95
C ASP A 354 16.25 -18.97 -16.70
N GLN A 355 15.77 -18.98 -15.46
CA GLN A 355 14.43 -19.48 -15.14
C GLN A 355 13.32 -18.65 -15.84
N LEU A 356 13.48 -17.34 -15.92
CA LEU A 356 12.56 -16.47 -16.68
C LEU A 356 12.59 -16.78 -18.17
N ARG A 357 13.77 -17.02 -18.76
CA ARG A 357 13.92 -17.41 -20.17
C ARG A 357 13.22 -18.73 -20.47
N VAL A 358 13.41 -19.76 -19.64
CA VAL A 358 12.72 -21.06 -19.80
C VAL A 358 11.20 -20.88 -19.78
N ARG A 359 10.67 -20.08 -18.84
CA ARG A 359 9.23 -19.77 -18.78
C ARG A 359 8.75 -19.03 -20.03
N ALA A 360 9.54 -18.09 -20.54
CA ALA A 360 9.20 -17.33 -21.73
C ALA A 360 9.20 -18.20 -23.00
N GLU A 361 10.16 -19.12 -23.14
CA GLU A 361 10.22 -20.09 -24.25
C GLU A 361 9.00 -21.02 -24.24
N ALA A 362 8.61 -21.52 -23.06
CA ALA A 362 7.40 -22.32 -22.91
C ALA A 362 6.13 -21.54 -23.31
N LEU A 363 6.02 -20.27 -22.92
CA LEU A 363 4.91 -19.40 -23.32
C LEU A 363 4.90 -19.17 -24.83
N LEU A 364 6.05 -18.86 -25.44
CA LEU A 364 6.17 -18.67 -26.90
C LEU A 364 5.72 -19.91 -27.68
N ALA A 365 6.06 -21.11 -27.19
CA ALA A 365 5.62 -22.34 -27.82
C ALA A 365 4.10 -22.49 -27.81
N GLN A 366 3.43 -22.09 -26.72
CA GLN A 366 1.96 -22.18 -26.58
C GLN A 366 1.19 -21.16 -27.42
N ILE A 367 1.80 -20.01 -27.73
CA ILE A 367 1.14 -18.93 -28.48
C ILE A 367 1.55 -18.85 -29.95
N ARG A 368 2.33 -19.82 -30.46
CA ARG A 368 2.93 -19.80 -31.80
C ARG A 368 1.91 -19.61 -32.92
N ASP A 369 0.74 -20.23 -32.78
CA ASP A 369 -0.30 -20.22 -33.82
C ASP A 369 -1.26 -19.03 -33.70
N LEU A 370 -1.06 -18.16 -32.71
CA LEU A 370 -1.83 -16.93 -32.58
C LEU A 370 -1.30 -15.88 -33.57
N PRO A 371 -2.16 -14.98 -34.09
CA PRO A 371 -1.78 -13.92 -35.02
C PRO A 371 -1.04 -12.77 -34.30
N LEU A 372 0.06 -13.09 -33.61
CA LEU A 372 0.84 -12.18 -32.77
C LEU A 372 2.33 -12.25 -33.15
N ARG A 373 3.03 -11.12 -33.07
CA ARG A 373 4.49 -11.09 -33.11
C ARG A 373 5.01 -11.23 -31.69
N SER A 374 5.93 -12.17 -31.47
CA SER A 374 6.43 -12.49 -30.14
C SER A 374 7.93 -12.79 -30.18
N SER A 375 8.65 -12.35 -29.14
CA SER A 375 10.10 -12.51 -29.02
C SER A 375 10.52 -12.46 -27.56
N ILE A 376 11.64 -13.09 -27.21
CA ILE A 376 12.26 -12.98 -25.89
C ILE A 376 13.37 -11.94 -25.95
N GLY A 377 13.36 -11.01 -25.01
CA GLY A 377 14.38 -9.98 -24.90
C GLY A 377 14.49 -9.46 -23.47
N GLU A 378 15.48 -8.61 -23.24
CA GLU A 378 15.64 -7.92 -21.97
C GLU A 378 14.69 -6.73 -21.90
N GLY A 379 13.85 -6.69 -20.86
CA GLY A 379 13.02 -5.53 -20.54
C GLY A 379 13.77 -4.59 -19.61
N LYS A 380 13.63 -3.29 -19.83
CA LYS A 380 13.97 -2.28 -18.81
C LYS A 380 12.68 -1.88 -18.11
N ALA A 381 12.59 -2.16 -16.81
CA ALA A 381 11.55 -1.57 -15.99
C ALA A 381 11.75 -0.04 -15.99
N GLN A 382 10.68 0.72 -16.22
CA GLN A 382 10.71 2.16 -15.95
C GLN A 382 10.77 2.33 -14.43
N VAL A 383 11.84 2.97 -13.95
CA VAL A 383 11.94 3.48 -12.58
C VAL A 383 11.11 4.74 -12.47
#